data_AF-A0A3N4KAL3-F1
#
_entry.id   AF-A0A3N4KAL3-F1
#
_cell.length_a   1.000
_cell.length_b   1.000
_cell.length_c   1.000
_cell.angle_alpha   90.00
_cell.angle_beta   90.00
_cell.angle_gamma   90.00
#
_symmetry.space_group_name_H-M   'P 1'
#
loop_
_entity.id
_entity.type
_entity.pdbx_description
1 polymer ?
#
loop_
_entity_poly.entity_id
_entity_poly.type
_entity_poly.pdbx_seq_one_letter_code
_entity_poly.pdbx_strand_id
1 'polypeptide(L)'
;HRVLFYPRFHCELNWIDYFWARVKLYTRHNCDYDIKSLRENVPLALIWASDLITKCWGKSLRIMDTYRAGVIYGTEEFRVKAYKSHRRVSSKV
;
A
#
# COMPACT_ATOMS: atom_id res chain seq x y z
N HIS A 1 -16.70 -22.61 2.08
CA HIS A 1 -15.98 -21.33 1.93
C HIS A 1 -14.58 -21.45 2.54
N ARG A 2 -13.55 -20.81 1.98
CA ARG A 2 -12.18 -20.81 2.52
C ARG A 2 -11.85 -19.40 3.04
N VAL A 3 -11.40 -19.30 4.29
CA VAL A 3 -10.99 -18.04 4.93
C VAL A 3 -9.48 -17.96 4.93
N LEU A 4 -8.94 -16.78 4.61
CA LEU A 4 -7.56 -16.43 4.87
C LEU A 4 -7.49 -15.61 6.16
N PHE A 5 -6.80 -16.12 7.17
CA PHE A 5 -6.59 -15.42 8.43
C PHE A 5 -5.31 -14.60 8.35
N TYR A 6 -5.42 -13.30 8.60
CA TYR A 6 -4.28 -12.38 8.66
C TYR A 6 -4.00 -11.98 10.12
N PRO A 7 -2.72 -11.84 10.50
CA PRO A 7 -2.34 -11.23 11.77
C PRO A 7 -2.94 -9.83 11.95
N ARG A 8 -3.33 -9.50 13.19
CA ARG A 8 -3.86 -8.17 13.52
C ARG A 8 -2.76 -7.11 13.35
N PHE A 9 -3.12 -5.94 12.80
CA PHE A 9 -2.22 -4.78 12.59
C PHE A 9 -1.12 -4.97 11.52
N HIS A 10 -1.29 -5.93 10.61
CA HIS A 10 -0.35 -6.21 9.52
C HIS A 10 -1.00 -5.97 8.15
N CYS A 11 -1.36 -4.71 7.84
CA CYS A 11 -2.02 -4.35 6.59
C CYS A 11 -1.14 -4.60 5.36
N GLU A 12 0.17 -4.64 5.52
CA GLU A 12 1.15 -5.01 4.48
C GLU A 12 1.02 -6.46 3.99
N LEU A 13 0.36 -7.33 4.77
CA LEU A 13 0.08 -8.72 4.37
C LEU A 13 -1.24 -8.84 3.59
N ASN A 14 -2.07 -7.80 3.63
CA ASN A 14 -3.34 -7.74 2.93
C ASN A 14 -3.17 -7.07 1.56
N TRP A 15 -2.99 -7.87 0.52
CA TRP A 15 -2.67 -7.38 -0.82
C TRP A 15 -3.67 -6.37 -1.39
N ILE A 16 -4.94 -6.44 -0.99
CA ILE A 16 -5.99 -5.53 -1.49
C ILE A 16 -5.73 -4.08 -1.05
N ASP A 17 -5.03 -3.86 0.07
CA ASP A 17 -4.68 -2.52 0.53
C ASP A 17 -3.70 -1.84 -0.44
N TYR A 18 -2.80 -2.61 -1.05
CA TYR A 18 -1.93 -2.10 -2.12
C TYR A 18 -2.72 -1.75 -3.38
N PHE A 19 -3.68 -2.59 -3.78
CA PHE A 19 -4.56 -2.31 -4.92
C PHE A 19 -5.31 -0.99 -4.70
N TRP A 20 -5.97 -0.83 -3.55
CA TRP A 20 -6.69 0.41 -3.21
C TRP A 20 -5.77 1.62 -3.09
N ALA A 21 -4.54 1.46 -2.64
CA ALA A 21 -3.56 2.54 -2.65
C ALA A 21 -3.29 3.04 -4.09
N ARG A 22 -3.24 2.15 -5.08
CA ARG A 22 -3.06 2.50 -6.50
C ARG A 22 -4.31 3.17 -7.08
N VAL A 23 -5.51 2.68 -6.76
CA VAL A 23 -6.77 3.31 -7.15
C VAL A 23 -6.87 4.74 -6.60
N LYS A 24 -6.55 4.93 -5.31
CA LYS A 24 -6.52 6.25 -4.67
C LYS A 24 -5.47 7.18 -5.29
N LEU A 25 -4.32 6.64 -5.69
CA LEU A 25 -3.28 7.42 -6.37
C LEU A 25 -3.77 7.91 -7.74
N TYR A 26 -4.36 7.03 -8.54
CA TYR A 26 -4.92 7.40 -9.85
C TYR A 26 -6.00 8.46 -9.72
N THR A 27 -7.00 8.23 -8.86
CA THR A 27 -8.10 9.19 -8.65
C THR A 27 -7.59 10.55 -8.15
N ARG A 28 -6.55 10.56 -7.30
CA ARG A 28 -5.91 11.79 -6.85
C ARG A 28 -5.18 12.55 -7.97
N HIS A 29 -4.53 11.84 -8.89
CA HIS A 29 -3.84 12.49 -10.01
C HIS A 29 -4.81 13.06 -11.05
N ASN A 30 -6.01 12.49 -11.16
CA ASN A 30 -7.07 12.93 -12.06
C ASN A 30 -8.19 13.66 -11.29
N CYS A 31 -7.84 14.35 -10.20
CA CYS A 31 -8.82 14.94 -9.30
C CYS A 31 -9.19 16.36 -9.74
N ASP A 32 -10.42 16.52 -10.22
CA ASP A 32 -11.00 17.84 -10.56
C ASP A 32 -11.71 18.50 -9.36
N TYR A 33 -11.60 17.91 -8.17
CA TYR A 33 -12.26 18.35 -6.93
C TYR A 33 -13.79 18.44 -7.01
N ASP A 34 -14.39 17.67 -7.91
CA ASP A 34 -15.84 17.48 -8.03
C ASP A 34 -16.25 16.02 -7.83
N ILE A 35 -17.40 15.79 -7.20
CA ILE A 35 -17.92 14.45 -6.89
C ILE A 35 -18.38 13.71 -8.14
N LYS A 36 -18.88 14.42 -9.17
CA LYS A 36 -19.29 13.79 -10.42
C LYS A 36 -18.05 13.28 -11.16
N SER A 37 -17.01 14.12 -11.30
CA SER A 37 -15.72 13.69 -11.87
C SER A 37 -15.12 12.52 -11.10
N LEU A 38 -15.19 12.52 -9.75
CA LEU A 38 -14.69 11.39 -8.96
C LEU A 38 -15.45 10.08 -9.27
N ARG A 39 -16.78 10.14 -9.40
CA ARG A 39 -17.60 8.96 -9.74
C ARG A 39 -17.25 8.40 -11.11
N GLU A 40 -16.91 9.25 -12.08
CA GLU A 40 -16.47 8.85 -13.41
C GLU A 40 -15.05 8.27 -13.40
N ASN A 41 -14.17 8.82 -12.57
CA ASN A 41 -12.77 8.40 -12.46
C ASN A 41 -12.56 7.09 -11.70
N VAL A 42 -13.42 6.73 -10.74
CA VAL A 42 -13.27 5.50 -9.95
C VAL A 42 -13.27 4.24 -10.82
N PRO A 43 -14.23 4.02 -11.75
CA PRO A 43 -14.19 2.89 -12.68
C PRO A 43 -12.90 2.82 -13.51
N LEU A 44 -12.43 3.96 -14.03
CA LEU A 44 -11.17 4.03 -14.80
C LEU A 44 -9.96 3.65 -13.94
N ALA A 45 -9.92 4.13 -12.70
CA ALA A 45 -8.89 3.80 -11.73
C ALA A 45 -8.87 2.30 -11.39
N LEU A 46 -10.05 1.67 -11.26
CA LEU A 46 -10.17 0.24 -11.00
C LEU A 46 -9.67 -0.60 -12.19
N ILE A 47 -10.02 -0.23 -13.42
CA ILE A 47 -9.52 -0.88 -14.64
C ILE A 47 -8.00 -0.78 -14.68
N TRP A 48 -7.46 0.44 -14.53
CA TRP A 48 -6.02 0.67 -14.55
C TRP A 48 -5.26 -0.10 -13.44
N ALA A 49 -5.83 -0.17 -12.23
CA ALA A 49 -5.20 -0.88 -11.13
C ALA A 49 -5.30 -2.41 -11.23
N SER A 50 -6.21 -2.94 -12.06
CA SER A 50 -6.43 -4.39 -12.20
C SER A 50 -5.19 -5.13 -12.70
N ASP A 51 -4.42 -4.50 -13.58
CA ASP A 51 -3.13 -5.02 -14.09
C ASP A 51 -2.06 -5.17 -12.99
N LEU A 52 -2.28 -4.57 -11.81
CA LEU A 52 -1.36 -4.61 -10.68
C LEU A 52 -1.71 -5.69 -9.64
N ILE A 53 -2.86 -6.39 -9.77
CA ILE A 53 -3.34 -7.37 -8.77
C ILE A 53 -2.26 -8.43 -8.47
N THR A 54 -1.66 -9.02 -9.50
CA THR A 54 -0.62 -10.05 -9.33
C THR A 54 0.64 -9.50 -8.64
N LYS A 55 1.01 -8.24 -8.93
CA LYS A 55 2.13 -7.55 -8.29
C LYS A 55 1.84 -7.26 -6.81
N CYS A 56 0.62 -6.83 -6.48
CA CYS A 56 0.15 -6.60 -5.11
C CYS A 56 0.14 -7.89 -4.29
N TRP A 57 -0.39 -8.98 -4.87
CA TRP A 57 -0.39 -10.31 -4.26
C TRP A 57 1.04 -10.80 -4.00
N GLY A 58 1.89 -10.81 -5.03
CA GLY A 58 3.27 -11.25 -4.92
C GLY A 58 4.10 -10.44 -3.92
N LYS A 59 3.83 -9.13 -3.79
CA LYS A 59 4.46 -8.30 -2.75
C LYS A 59 4.10 -8.78 -1.35
N SER A 60 2.82 -9.04 -1.10
CA SER A 60 2.34 -9.47 0.22
C SER A 60 2.89 -10.85 0.59
N LEU A 61 3.02 -11.76 -0.38
CA LEU A 61 3.70 -13.05 -0.21
C LEU A 61 5.17 -12.86 0.20
N ARG A 62 5.93 -12.02 -0.51
CA ARG A 62 7.34 -11.76 -0.17
C ARG A 62 7.50 -11.20 1.25
N ILE A 63 6.60 -10.31 1.68
CA ILE A 63 6.63 -9.77 3.04
C ILE A 63 6.33 -10.88 4.07
N MET A 64 5.32 -11.73 3.82
CA MET A 64 5.06 -12.90 4.68
C MET A 64 6.28 -13.80 4.80
N ASP A 65 6.97 -14.07 3.69
CA ASP A 65 8.17 -14.92 3.69
C ASP A 65 9.31 -14.29 4.50
N THR A 66 9.49 -12.96 4.41
CA THR A 66 10.48 -12.27 5.27
C THR A 66 10.15 -12.38 6.75
N TYR A 67 8.87 -12.29 7.13
CA TYR A 67 8.46 -12.47 8.52
C TYR A 67 8.64 -13.90 9.00
N ARG A 68 8.36 -14.90 8.16
CA ARG A 68 8.64 -16.32 8.45
C ARG A 68 10.12 -16.60 8.62
N ALA A 69 10.99 -15.88 7.91
CA ALA A 69 12.43 -15.94 8.08
C ALA A 69 12.93 -15.23 9.37
N GLY A 70 12.03 -14.68 10.19
CA GLY A 70 12.36 -14.01 11.45
C GLY A 70 12.78 -12.55 11.28
N VAL A 71 12.64 -11.95 10.10
CA VAL A 71 12.91 -10.52 9.89
C VAL A 71 11.77 -9.71 10.49
N ILE A 72 12.06 -8.93 11.53
CA ILE A 72 11.07 -8.10 12.21
C ILE A 72 11.01 -6.73 11.53
N TYR A 73 9.79 -6.21 11.34
CA TYR A 73 9.58 -4.84 10.89
C TYR A 73 10.10 -3.84 11.93
N GLY A 74 10.88 -2.84 11.51
CA GLY A 74 11.45 -1.86 12.41
C GLY A 74 12.75 -2.32 13.07
N THR A 75 13.70 -2.78 12.25
CA THR A 75 15.09 -3.04 12.70
C THR A 75 15.68 -1.80 13.37
N GLU A 76 16.75 -1.98 14.14
CA GLU A 76 17.38 -0.86 14.85
C GLU A 76 17.77 0.27 13.88
N GLU A 77 18.21 -0.07 12.66
CA GLU A 77 18.51 0.92 11.62
C GLU A 77 17.28 1.72 11.18
N PHE A 78 16.10 1.07 11.11
CA PHE A 78 14.84 1.75 10.80
C PHE A 78 14.37 2.64 11.96
N ARG A 79 14.54 2.19 13.20
CA ARG A 79 14.23 2.98 14.41
C ARG A 79 15.12 4.20 14.54
N VAL A 80 16.41 4.07 14.26
CA VAL A 80 17.36 5.19 14.22
C VAL A 80 16.99 6.18 13.11
N LYS A 81 16.49 5.69 11.97
CA LYS A 81 16.04 6.52 10.85
C LYS A 81 14.58 6.97 10.96
N ALA A 82 13.91 6.73 12.09
CA ALA A 82 12.52 7.09 12.27
C ALA A 82 12.33 8.61 12.10
N TYR A 83 11.63 8.98 11.03
CA TYR A 83 11.33 10.39 10.75
C TYR A 83 10.41 10.92 11.85
N LYS A 84 10.90 11.86 12.66
CA LYS A 84 10.14 12.52 13.74
C LYS A 84 8.90 13.29 13.25
N SER A 85 8.69 13.39 11.94
CA SER A 85 7.54 14.06 11.34
C SER A 85 7.15 13.41 10.01
N HIS A 86 5.85 13.23 9.82
CA HIS A 86 5.22 12.61 8.65
C HIS A 86 5.41 13.42 7.34
N ARG A 87 5.83 14.69 7.43
CA ARG A 87 6.04 15.61 6.28
C ARG A 87 7.48 16.12 6.14
N ARG A 88 8.41 15.68 7.00
CA ARG A 88 9.77 16.22 7.00
C ARG A 88 10.67 15.38 6.10
N VAL A 89 10.94 15.88 4.89
CA VAL A 89 12.05 15.40 4.08
C VAL A 89 13.33 15.78 4.81
N SER A 90 14.21 14.83 5.13
CA SER A 90 15.51 15.21 5.70
C SER A 90 16.26 16.00 4.63
N SER A 91 16.56 17.26 4.90
CA SER A 91 17.55 18.00 4.14
C SER A 91 18.85 17.19 4.21
N LYS A 92 19.27 16.62 3.08
CA LYS A 92 20.61 16.05 2.97
C LYS A 92 21.60 17.20 3.23
N VAL A 93 22.45 17.02 4.23
CA VAL A 93 23.74 17.71 4.36
C VAL A 93 24.75 16.88 3.57
#